data_AF-A0A655J4X6-F1
#
_entry.id   AF-A0A655J4X6-F1
#
_cell.length_a   1.000
_cell.length_b   1.000
_cell.length_c   1.000
_cell.angle_alpha   90.00
_cell.angle_beta   90.00
_cell.angle_gamma   90.00
#
_symmetry.space_group_name_H-M   'P 1'
#
loop_
_entity.id
_entity.type
_entity.pdbx_description
1 polymer ?
#
loop_
_entity_poly.entity_id
_entity_poly.type
_entity_poly.pdbx_seq_one_letter_code
_entity_poly.pdbx_strand_id
1 'polypeptide(L)'
;MRTAEQRHALRVTTGREVIELRPDVDWDKGKTLLWVLDHLPHSGSAPLVPIYLGDDITDEDAFDVVGPHGVPIVVRHTDDGDRATAALFALDSPARVAEFTDRLARQLRQAPLRAT
;
A
#
# COMPACT_ATOMS: atom_id res chain seq x y z
N MET A 1 -7.33 -29.11 -8.83
CA MET A 1 -6.99 -27.68 -8.90
C MET A 1 -6.71 -27.23 -10.33
N ARG A 2 -5.80 -27.89 -11.06
CA ARG A 2 -5.51 -27.63 -12.50
C ARG A 2 -6.72 -27.50 -13.44
N THR A 3 -7.82 -28.20 -13.16
CA THR A 3 -9.02 -28.20 -14.00
C THR A 3 -9.81 -26.88 -13.95
N ALA A 4 -9.74 -26.13 -12.85
CA ALA A 4 -10.41 -24.83 -12.71
C ALA A 4 -9.58 -23.70 -13.35
N GLU A 5 -8.25 -23.75 -13.19
CA GLU A 5 -7.28 -22.80 -13.77
C GLU A 5 -7.43 -22.70 -15.30
N GLN A 6 -7.43 -23.84 -16.00
CA GLN A 6 -7.49 -23.88 -17.47
C GLN A 6 -8.87 -23.57 -18.04
N ARG A 7 -9.95 -23.85 -17.29
CA ARG A 7 -11.32 -23.72 -17.81
C ARG A 7 -11.92 -22.32 -17.58
N HIS A 8 -11.36 -21.56 -16.64
CA HIS A 8 -11.90 -20.26 -16.23
C HIS A 8 -10.88 -19.10 -16.32
N ALA A 9 -9.68 -19.32 -16.87
CA ALA A 9 -8.61 -18.32 -16.94
C ALA A 9 -8.32 -17.67 -15.58
N LEU A 10 -8.11 -18.52 -14.57
CA LEU A 10 -7.86 -18.10 -13.19
C LEU A 10 -6.37 -18.25 -12.85
N ARG A 11 -5.83 -17.26 -12.14
CA ARG A 11 -4.52 -17.28 -11.50
C ARG A 11 -4.65 -17.78 -10.07
N VAL A 12 -3.76 -18.69 -9.67
CA VAL A 12 -3.62 -19.14 -8.29
C VAL A 12 -2.56 -18.31 -7.57
N THR A 13 -2.90 -17.79 -6.40
CA THR A 13 -1.92 -17.19 -5.47
C THR A 13 -1.96 -17.88 -4.12
N THR A 14 -0.83 -17.86 -3.41
CA THR A 14 -0.69 -18.43 -2.06
C THR A 14 -0.47 -17.32 -1.05
N GLY A 15 -1.31 -17.25 -0.04
CA GLY A 15 -1.15 -16.40 1.14
C GLY A 15 -0.83 -17.21 2.39
N ARG A 16 -0.72 -16.54 3.55
CA ARG A 16 -0.55 -17.23 4.84
C ARG A 16 -1.79 -18.09 5.12
N GLU A 17 -1.62 -19.41 5.01
CA GLU A 17 -2.66 -20.43 5.24
C GLU A 17 -3.85 -20.41 4.27
N VAL A 18 -3.75 -19.72 3.13
CA VAL A 18 -4.83 -19.62 2.13
C VAL A 18 -4.30 -19.82 0.72
N ILE A 19 -5.13 -20.42 -0.13
CA ILE A 19 -4.96 -20.40 -1.59
C ILE A 19 -6.09 -19.57 -2.20
N GLU A 20 -5.72 -18.57 -2.99
CA GLU A 20 -6.64 -17.66 -3.65
C GLU A 20 -6.75 -17.99 -5.14
N LEU A 21 -7.98 -17.96 -5.66
CA LEU A 21 -8.26 -18.05 -7.08
C LEU A 21 -8.77 -16.69 -7.55
N ARG A 22 -8.02 -16.02 -8.42
CA ARG A 22 -8.34 -14.69 -8.95
C ARG A 22 -8.40 -14.70 -10.49
N PRO A 23 -9.16 -13.81 -11.14
CA PRO A 23 -9.06 -13.61 -12.58
C PRO A 23 -7.59 -13.41 -12.99
N ASP A 24 -7.17 -13.97 -14.12
CA ASP A 24 -5.81 -13.78 -14.64
C ASP A 24 -5.64 -12.39 -15.29
N VAL A 25 -5.75 -11.36 -14.46
CA VAL A 25 -5.51 -9.97 -14.80
C VAL A 25 -4.20 -9.54 -14.14
N ASP A 26 -3.34 -8.87 -14.90
CA ASP A 26 -2.09 -8.34 -14.38
C ASP A 26 -2.33 -7.10 -13.51
N TRP A 27 -2.73 -7.33 -12.26
CA TRP A 27 -3.07 -6.29 -11.29
C TRP A 27 -2.40 -6.53 -9.94
N ASP A 28 -1.86 -5.45 -9.36
CA ASP A 28 -1.11 -5.44 -8.11
C ASP A 28 -1.46 -4.18 -7.27
N LYS A 29 -0.92 -4.10 -6.05
CA LYS A 29 -1.21 -2.98 -5.14
C LYS A 29 -0.61 -1.66 -5.65
N GLY A 30 0.49 -1.71 -6.41
CA GLY A 30 1.08 -0.54 -7.08
C GLY A 30 0.16 0.06 -8.15
N LYS A 31 -0.37 -0.77 -9.05
CA LYS A 31 -1.38 -0.35 -10.05
C LYS A 31 -2.63 0.20 -9.39
N THR A 32 -3.05 -0.40 -8.27
CA THR A 32 -4.17 0.11 -7.48
C THR A 32 -3.90 1.51 -6.94
N LEU A 33 -2.72 1.74 -6.34
CA LEU A 33 -2.31 3.05 -5.84
C LEU A 33 -2.35 4.10 -6.95
N LEU A 34 -1.68 3.83 -8.08
CA LEU A 34 -1.63 4.77 -9.22
C LEU A 34 -3.02 5.07 -9.79
N TRP A 35 -3.87 4.06 -9.90
CA TRP A 35 -5.25 4.25 -10.36
C TRP A 35 -6.05 5.13 -9.41
N VAL A 36 -5.95 4.93 -8.09
CA VAL A 36 -6.63 5.79 -7.10
C VAL A 36 -6.11 7.23 -7.19
N LEU A 37 -4.79 7.43 -7.28
CA LEU A 37 -4.18 8.76 -7.37
C LEU A 37 -4.68 9.55 -8.59
N ASP A 38 -4.83 8.89 -9.75
CA ASP A 38 -5.36 9.49 -10.99
C ASP A 38 -6.82 9.96 -10.85
N HIS A 39 -7.59 9.33 -9.96
CA HIS A 39 -9.02 9.62 -9.75
C HIS A 39 -9.31 10.54 -8.55
N LEU A 40 -8.30 10.92 -7.76
CA LEU A 40 -8.51 11.82 -6.63
C LEU A 40 -8.69 13.28 -7.11
N PRO A 41 -9.62 14.03 -6.51
CA PRO A 41 -9.83 15.43 -6.87
C PRO A 41 -8.60 16.25 -6.48
N HIS A 42 -8.00 16.91 -7.46
CA HIS A 42 -6.90 17.84 -7.25
C HIS A 42 -7.47 19.22 -6.92
N SER A 43 -7.71 19.48 -5.64
CA SER A 43 -8.32 20.72 -5.14
C SER A 43 -7.39 21.95 -5.07
N GLY A 44 -6.17 21.89 -5.62
CA GLY A 44 -5.23 23.01 -5.59
C GLY A 44 -3.99 22.82 -6.47
N SER A 45 -3.06 23.78 -6.40
CA SER A 45 -1.78 23.81 -7.11
C SER A 45 -0.72 22.84 -6.54
N ALA A 46 -0.95 22.32 -5.34
CA ALA A 46 -0.03 21.40 -4.68
C ALA A 46 -0.20 19.95 -5.18
N PRO A 47 0.89 19.24 -5.49
CA PRO A 47 0.83 17.84 -5.89
C PRO A 47 0.31 16.96 -4.74
N LEU A 48 -0.50 15.96 -5.07
CA LEU A 48 -0.97 14.96 -4.12
C LEU A 48 0.19 14.04 -3.73
N VAL A 49 0.37 13.83 -2.42
CA VAL A 49 1.49 13.04 -1.89
C VAL A 49 0.93 11.74 -1.29
N PRO A 50 1.24 10.56 -1.86
CA PRO A 50 0.80 9.29 -1.30
C PRO A 50 1.59 8.94 -0.04
N ILE A 51 0.87 8.55 1.02
CA ILE A 51 1.44 7.87 2.20
C ILE A 51 0.85 6.46 2.19
N TYR A 52 1.70 5.45 2.04
CA TYR A 52 1.29 4.05 1.93
C TYR A 52 1.81 3.24 3.12
N LEU A 53 0.91 2.50 3.78
CA LEU A 53 1.23 1.63 4.92
C LEU A 53 0.88 0.19 4.55
N GLY A 54 1.84 -0.73 4.68
CA GLY A 54 1.67 -2.14 4.32
C GLY A 54 2.48 -3.09 5.20
N ASP A 55 2.01 -4.33 5.36
CA ASP A 55 2.57 -5.33 6.27
C ASP A 55 3.16 -6.56 5.56
N ASP A 56 2.79 -6.79 4.29
CA ASP A 56 3.12 -8.04 3.61
C ASP A 56 3.99 -7.87 2.36
N ILE A 57 4.22 -8.98 1.63
CA ILE A 57 5.03 -8.97 0.41
C ILE A 57 4.36 -8.29 -0.78
N THR A 58 3.03 -8.26 -0.80
CA THR A 58 2.29 -7.64 -1.89
C THR A 58 2.29 -6.12 -1.79
N ASP A 59 2.59 -5.56 -0.61
CA ASP A 59 2.72 -4.11 -0.42
C ASP A 59 4.01 -3.53 -1.03
N GLU A 60 5.02 -4.35 -1.33
CA GLU A 60 6.24 -3.90 -2.02
C GLU A 60 5.92 -3.28 -3.39
N ASP A 61 4.93 -3.83 -4.11
CA ASP A 61 4.47 -3.28 -5.39
C ASP A 61 3.98 -1.82 -5.24
N ALA A 62 3.37 -1.49 -4.09
CA ALA A 62 2.94 -0.14 -3.79
C ALA A 62 4.09 0.75 -3.33
N PHE A 63 5.00 0.22 -2.50
CA PHE A 63 6.19 0.94 -2.05
C PHE A 63 7.07 1.40 -3.22
N ASP A 64 7.22 0.57 -4.26
CA ASP A 64 8.05 0.88 -5.44
C ASP A 64 7.50 2.05 -6.28
N VAL A 65 6.18 2.32 -6.22
CA VAL A 65 5.52 3.29 -7.12
C VAL A 65 5.00 4.55 -6.41
N VAL A 66 5.24 4.72 -5.10
CA VAL A 66 4.83 5.93 -4.35
C VAL A 66 5.48 7.22 -4.86
N GLY A 67 6.58 7.12 -5.62
CA GLY A 67 7.26 8.25 -6.24
C GLY A 67 8.14 9.06 -5.27
N PRO A 68 8.84 10.09 -5.78
CA PRO A 68 9.93 10.77 -5.07
C PRO A 68 9.48 11.57 -3.83
N HIS A 69 8.20 11.91 -3.75
CA HIS A 69 7.63 12.63 -2.60
C HIS A 69 6.75 11.74 -1.73
N GLY A 70 6.49 10.50 -2.16
CA GLY A 70 5.66 9.55 -1.43
C GLY A 70 6.35 9.04 -0.16
N VAL A 71 5.54 8.49 0.74
CA VAL A 71 6.00 7.99 2.04
C VAL A 71 5.56 6.53 2.19
N PRO A 72 6.41 5.56 1.80
CA PRO A 72 6.15 4.14 1.99
C PRO A 72 6.61 3.71 3.39
N ILE A 73 5.71 3.06 4.13
CA ILE A 73 5.91 2.66 5.53
C ILE A 73 5.56 1.17 5.69
N VAL A 74 6.53 0.37 6.13
CA VAL A 74 6.29 -1.04 6.49
C VAL A 74 5.74 -1.14 7.92
N VAL A 75 4.73 -1.99 8.13
CA VAL A 75 4.22 -2.34 9.45
C VAL A 75 4.81 -3.68 9.85
N ARG A 76 5.61 -3.68 10.93
CA ARG A 76 6.33 -4.87 11.38
C ARG A 76 5.46 -5.77 12.25
N HIS A 77 5.74 -7.06 12.17
CA HIS A 77 5.28 -8.11 13.04
C HIS A 77 6.45 -8.90 13.62
N THR A 78 6.19 -9.63 14.70
CA THR A 78 7.20 -10.44 15.39
C THR A 78 7.76 -11.57 14.53
N ASP A 79 7.03 -11.97 13.49
CA ASP A 79 7.32 -13.14 12.66
C ASP A 79 7.93 -12.78 11.30
N ASP A 80 8.12 -11.48 11.00
CA ASP A 80 8.45 -11.03 9.63
C ASP A 80 9.86 -11.41 9.18
N GLY A 81 10.74 -11.75 10.14
CA GLY A 81 12.18 -11.82 9.89
C GLY A 81 12.71 -10.46 9.42
N ASP A 82 14.02 -10.31 9.31
CA ASP A 82 14.62 -9.08 8.78
C ASP A 82 14.49 -9.04 7.25
N ARG A 83 13.24 -8.95 6.78
CA ARG A 83 12.91 -8.99 5.36
C ARG A 83 13.27 -7.64 4.71
N ALA A 84 13.99 -7.72 3.60
CA ALA A 84 14.26 -6.55 2.78
C ALA A 84 12.95 -5.94 2.26
N THR A 85 12.87 -4.61 2.29
CA THR A 85 11.69 -3.83 1.88
C THR A 85 12.12 -2.56 1.14
N ALA A 86 11.31 -2.12 0.18
CA ALA A 86 11.40 -0.84 -0.49
C ALA A 86 10.83 0.33 0.36
N ALA A 87 10.19 0.02 1.50
CA ALA A 87 9.73 1.03 2.44
C ALA A 87 10.88 1.86 3.02
N LEU A 88 10.63 3.16 3.21
CA LEU A 88 11.61 4.11 3.75
C LEU A 88 11.51 4.23 5.28
N PHE A 89 10.36 3.89 5.84
CA PHE A 89 10.06 3.99 7.26
C PHE A 89 9.38 2.72 7.76
N ALA A 90 9.35 2.56 9.08
CA ALA A 90 8.68 1.43 9.72
C ALA A 90 7.82 1.87 10.90
N LEU A 91 6.74 1.13 11.13
CA LEU A 91 5.95 1.14 12.36
C LEU A 91 6.04 -0.24 13.01
N ASP A 92 6.31 -0.29 14.32
CA ASP A 92 6.65 -1.54 15.00
C ASP A 92 5.48 -2.52 15.17
N SER A 93 4.24 -2.08 14.93
CA SER A 93 3.05 -2.93 15.04
C SER A 93 1.81 -2.25 14.46
N PRO A 94 0.72 -3.01 14.22
CA PRO A 94 -0.58 -2.45 13.85
C PRO A 94 -1.11 -1.41 14.86
N ALA A 95 -0.79 -1.54 16.15
CA ALA A 95 -1.18 -0.55 17.16
C ALA A 95 -0.56 0.84 16.89
N ARG A 96 0.67 0.87 16.34
CA ARG A 96 1.36 2.12 15.99
C ARG A 96 0.78 2.78 14.75
N VAL A 97 0.09 2.03 13.88
CA VAL A 97 -0.66 2.59 12.73
C VAL A 97 -1.75 3.54 13.23
N ALA A 98 -2.54 3.13 14.22
CA ALA A 98 -3.60 3.96 14.78
C ALA A 98 -3.05 5.27 15.39
N GLU A 99 -1.95 5.17 16.15
CA GLU A 99 -1.28 6.33 16.73
C GLU A 99 -0.70 7.27 15.66
N PHE A 100 -0.09 6.72 14.62
CA PHE A 100 0.43 7.46 13.48
C PHE A 100 -0.69 8.21 12.76
N THR A 101 -1.80 7.55 12.42
CA THR A 101 -2.93 8.16 11.72
C THR A 101 -3.56 9.29 12.54
N ASP A 102 -3.74 9.12 13.85
CA ASP A 102 -4.27 10.17 14.74
C ASP A 102 -3.34 11.40 14.81
N ARG A 103 -2.02 11.17 14.91
CA ARG A 103 -1.02 12.25 14.89
C ARG A 103 -1.01 12.98 13.55
N LEU A 104 -1.02 12.25 12.43
CA LEU A 104 -1.06 12.83 11.09
C LEU A 104 -2.31 13.70 10.91
N ALA A 105 -3.48 13.20 11.30
CA ALA A 105 -4.72 13.95 11.23
C ALA A 105 -4.72 15.22 12.12
N ARG A 106 -4.09 15.18 13.30
CA ARG A 106 -3.89 16.39 14.12
C ARG A 106 -2.95 17.38 13.44
N GLN A 107 -1.82 16.91 12.90
CA GLN A 107 -0.84 17.76 12.24
C GLN A 107 -1.41 18.47 11.01
N LEU A 108 -2.15 17.75 10.16
CA LEU A 108 -2.79 18.33 8.97
C LEU A 108 -3.87 19.36 9.32
N ARG A 109 -4.55 19.21 10.45
CA ARG A 109 -5.51 20.22 10.94
C ARG A 109 -4.82 21.49 11.46
N GLN A 110 -3.61 21.37 12.00
CA GLN A 110 -2.85 22.50 12.56
C GLN A 110 -2.08 23.28 11.50
N ALA A 111 -1.70 22.63 10.39
CA ALA A 111 -1.06 23.24 9.25
C ALA A 111 -1.97 23.14 8.02
N PRO A 112 -3.03 23.98 7.91
CA PRO A 112 -3.86 23.99 6.71
C PRO A 112 -2.97 24.24 5.51
N LEU A 113 -3.09 23.38 4.49
CA LEU A 113 -2.32 23.45 3.25
C LEU A 113 -2.36 24.90 2.75
N ARG A 114 -1.19 25.56 2.71
CA ARG A 114 -1.11 26.89 2.12
C ARG A 114 -1.35 26.74 0.62
N ALA A 115 -2.54 27.13 0.17
CA ALA A 115 -2.76 27.40 -1.24
C ALA A 115 -1.76 28.49 -1.64
N THR A 116 -0.80 28.13 -2.50
CA THR A 116 0.12 29.08 -3.12
C THR A 116 -0.34 29.30 -4.55
#